data_AF-A0A2M7KJ82-F1
#
_entry.id   AF-A0A2M7KJ82-F1
#
_cell.length_a   1.000
_cell.length_b   1.000
_cell.length_c   1.000
_cell.angle_alpha   90.00
_cell.angle_beta   90.00
_cell.angle_gamma   90.00
#
_symmetry.space_group_name_H-M   'P 1'
#
loop_
_entity.id
_entity.type
_entity.pdbx_description
1 polymer ?
#
loop_
_entity_poly.entity_id
_entity_poly.type
_entity_poly.pdbx_seq_one_letter_code
_entity_poly.pdbx_strand_id
1 'polypeptide(L)'
;RGSRGRGGGQAAIVGLIAYVAYFVSQYIVLLLSRVREYYADEFSALSTRDPNALAKGLVKVAYGLARAPQKEEKKDGLVHAQAGKALGLFDHAVAGNLALASAGTATGTRVTPETMVEAMKWDLWNPWGSWYEINSTHPLPAKRIRALERLAERVGQAPAFDFPEKRPESYWDEFAVDFLTHVLPVVCAAVGLGIGAALSQTMGAVSAMPSLALFGFGVGSLLKLVRSYPQGQFPERTVESLVKEIKVSGVRSVPCTLAGKIIGRGVPGLFYSEDLVIQDESGFMVLDYRQPFRLLDFLFGAFRAESLIGQQAQAVGWFRRSPRPYLELLRVRPEHVPEQRCWTYTARAIGAVLAMFAGIAVWLAGSAGIGA
;
A
#
# COMPACT_ATOMS: atom_id res chain seq x y z
N ARG A 1 -15.32 -29.85 -46.08
CA ARG A 1 -14.79 -28.54 -45.59
C ARG A 1 -15.91 -27.82 -44.84
N GLY A 2 -15.67 -27.37 -43.60
CA GLY A 2 -16.39 -26.25 -42.97
C GLY A 2 -17.58 -26.54 -42.04
N SER A 3 -17.32 -26.76 -40.73
CA SER A 3 -18.29 -26.48 -39.64
C SER A 3 -17.63 -26.48 -38.25
N ARG A 4 -16.46 -25.82 -38.08
CA ARG A 4 -15.80 -25.68 -36.75
C ARG A 4 -15.79 -24.25 -36.20
N GLY A 5 -16.42 -23.29 -36.88
CA GLY A 5 -16.32 -21.86 -36.55
C GLY A 5 -17.47 -21.26 -35.71
N ARG A 6 -18.64 -21.91 -35.63
CA ARG A 6 -19.84 -21.31 -34.98
C ARG A 6 -19.97 -21.57 -33.48
N GLY A 7 -19.51 -22.72 -32.98
CA GLY A 7 -19.61 -23.07 -31.55
C GLY A 7 -18.56 -22.38 -30.67
N GLY A 8 -17.36 -22.11 -31.18
CA GLY A 8 -16.28 -21.47 -30.43
C GLY A 8 -16.55 -20.00 -30.09
N GLY A 9 -17.14 -19.25 -31.03
CA GLY A 9 -17.52 -17.85 -30.80
C GLY A 9 -18.66 -17.71 -29.78
N GLN A 10 -19.65 -18.60 -29.82
CA GLN A 10 -20.74 -18.63 -28.82
C GLN A 10 -20.22 -19.02 -27.44
N ALA A 11 -19.35 -20.03 -27.35
CA ALA A 11 -18.72 -20.41 -26.09
C ALA A 11 -17.84 -19.28 -25.51
N ALA A 12 -17.11 -18.54 -26.35
CA ALA A 12 -16.31 -17.38 -25.92
C ALA A 12 -17.19 -16.24 -25.37
N ILE A 13 -18.32 -15.95 -26.01
CA ILE A 13 -19.29 -14.94 -25.54
C ILE A 13 -19.90 -15.36 -24.21
N VAL A 14 -20.34 -16.62 -24.09
CA VAL A 14 -20.88 -17.16 -22.82
C VAL A 14 -19.84 -17.10 -21.71
N GLY A 15 -18.59 -17.48 -22.01
CA GLY A 15 -17.48 -17.37 -21.06
C GLY A 15 -17.19 -15.93 -20.62
N LEU A 16 -17.22 -14.97 -21.56
CA LEU A 16 -17.05 -13.55 -21.24
C LEU A 16 -18.18 -13.02 -20.34
N ILE A 17 -19.44 -13.36 -20.65
CA ILE A 17 -20.60 -12.98 -19.83
C ILE A 17 -20.48 -13.59 -18.43
N ALA A 18 -20.14 -14.87 -18.33
CA ALA A 18 -19.95 -15.54 -17.06
C ALA A 18 -18.82 -14.90 -16.23
N TYR A 19 -17.72 -14.51 -16.88
CA TYR A 19 -16.61 -13.81 -16.23
C TYR A 19 -17.00 -12.41 -15.73
N VAL A 20 -17.72 -11.63 -16.54
CA VAL A 20 -18.26 -10.33 -16.13
C VAL A 20 -19.24 -10.49 -14.96
N ALA A 21 -20.13 -11.47 -15.02
CA ALA A 21 -21.07 -11.76 -13.93
C ALA A 21 -20.33 -12.17 -12.64
N TYR A 22 -19.30 -13.01 -12.74
CA TYR A 22 -18.43 -13.36 -11.60
C TYR A 22 -17.76 -12.12 -11.00
N PHE A 23 -17.15 -11.28 -11.83
CA PHE A 23 -16.48 -10.06 -11.40
C PHE A 23 -17.46 -9.11 -10.69
N VAL A 24 -18.62 -8.83 -11.28
CA VAL A 24 -19.65 -7.98 -10.66
C VAL A 24 -20.14 -8.57 -9.33
N SER A 25 -20.39 -9.88 -9.29
CA SER A 25 -20.83 -10.57 -8.07
C SER A 25 -19.81 -10.44 -6.95
N GLN A 26 -18.51 -10.52 -7.26
CA GLN A 26 -17.45 -10.33 -6.27
C GLN A 26 -17.51 -8.94 -5.61
N TYR A 27 -17.68 -7.86 -6.37
CA TYR A 27 -17.78 -6.51 -5.79
C TYR A 27 -19.09 -6.29 -5.04
N ILE A 28 -20.19 -6.92 -5.44
CA ILE A 28 -21.44 -6.90 -4.68
C ILE A 28 -21.23 -7.56 -3.31
N VAL A 29 -20.58 -8.71 -3.25
CA VAL A 29 -20.27 -9.40 -1.98
C VAL A 29 -19.38 -8.54 -1.08
N LEU A 30 -18.35 -7.89 -1.65
CA LEU A 30 -17.50 -6.96 -0.90
C LEU A 30 -18.29 -5.75 -0.38
N LEU A 31 -19.19 -5.19 -1.19
CA LEU A 31 -20.07 -4.10 -0.78
C LEU A 31 -21.00 -4.52 0.37
N LEU A 32 -21.68 -5.65 0.24
CA LEU A 32 -22.57 -6.18 1.28
C LEU A 32 -21.82 -6.46 2.59
N SER A 33 -20.58 -6.95 2.50
CA SER A 33 -19.71 -7.14 3.66
C SER A 33 -19.46 -5.82 4.40
N ARG A 34 -19.09 -4.75 3.67
CA ARG A 34 -18.87 -3.43 4.29
C ARG A 34 -20.14 -2.82 4.86
N VAL A 35 -21.26 -2.93 4.15
CA VAL A 35 -22.56 -2.43 4.62
C VAL A 35 -22.97 -3.13 5.91
N ARG A 36 -22.80 -4.45 6.00
CA ARG A 36 -23.06 -5.23 7.22
C ARG A 36 -22.29 -4.68 8.44
N GLU A 37 -21.03 -4.31 8.27
CA GLU A 37 -20.23 -3.74 9.37
C GLU A 37 -20.81 -2.41 9.89
N TYR A 38 -21.29 -1.53 8.99
CA TYR A 38 -21.94 -0.28 9.40
C TYR A 38 -23.24 -0.52 10.19
N TYR A 39 -24.07 -1.47 9.74
CA TYR A 39 -25.30 -1.82 10.47
C TYR A 39 -25.00 -2.49 11.82
N ALA A 40 -23.94 -3.30 11.90
CA ALA A 40 -23.51 -3.92 13.15
C ALA A 40 -23.02 -2.86 14.15
N ASP A 41 -22.26 -1.87 13.68
CA ASP A 41 -21.78 -0.75 14.49
C ASP A 41 -22.94 0.12 14.99
N GLU A 42 -23.86 0.49 14.09
CA GLU A 42 -25.04 1.29 14.42
C GLU A 42 -25.96 0.57 15.41
N PHE A 43 -26.26 -0.70 15.16
CA PHE A 43 -27.06 -1.52 16.07
C PHE A 43 -26.41 -1.62 17.46
N SER A 44 -25.10 -1.87 17.52
CA SER A 44 -24.37 -1.99 18.79
C SER A 44 -24.33 -0.67 19.57
N ALA A 45 -24.08 0.44 18.87
CA ALA A 45 -24.05 1.77 19.44
C ALA A 45 -25.44 2.22 19.96
N LEU A 46 -26.51 1.92 19.21
CA LEU A 46 -27.88 2.22 19.64
C LEU A 46 -28.33 1.34 20.81
N SER A 47 -28.00 0.04 20.79
CA SER A 47 -28.36 -0.90 21.86
C SER A 47 -27.68 -0.54 23.19
N THR A 48 -26.43 -0.08 23.13
CA THR A 48 -25.67 0.36 24.31
C THR A 48 -25.96 1.81 24.71
N ARG A 49 -26.62 2.58 23.83
CA ARG A 49 -26.84 4.03 23.97
C ARG A 49 -25.54 4.82 24.16
N ASP A 50 -24.42 4.29 23.68
CA ASP A 50 -23.11 4.96 23.78
C ASP A 50 -22.27 4.75 22.49
N PRO A 51 -22.59 5.49 21.41
CA PRO A 51 -21.78 5.46 20.19
C PRO A 51 -20.32 5.87 20.42
N ASN A 52 -20.08 6.73 21.41
CA ASN A 52 -18.76 7.23 21.76
C ASN A 52 -17.86 6.14 22.38
N ALA A 53 -18.42 5.27 23.22
CA ALA A 53 -17.69 4.13 23.76
C ALA A 53 -17.23 3.18 22.66
N LEU A 54 -18.08 2.89 21.68
CA LEU A 54 -17.71 2.06 20.53
C LEU A 54 -16.62 2.71 19.68
N ALA A 55 -16.75 4.01 19.38
CA ALA A 55 -15.74 4.76 18.65
C ALA A 55 -14.37 4.74 19.36
N LYS A 56 -14.34 5.01 20.67
CA LYS A 56 -13.13 4.92 21.50
C LYS A 56 -12.59 3.49 21.55
N GLY A 57 -13.47 2.49 21.58
CA GLY A 57 -13.14 1.07 21.51
C GLY A 57 -12.42 0.72 20.21
N LEU A 58 -12.95 1.12 19.06
CA LEU A 58 -12.33 0.91 17.74
C LEU A 58 -10.94 1.55 17.67
N VAL A 59 -10.79 2.77 18.19
CA VAL A 59 -9.48 3.43 18.29
C VAL A 59 -8.54 2.67 19.22
N LYS A 60 -9.00 2.23 20.39
CA LYS A 60 -8.20 1.43 21.32
C LYS A 60 -7.80 0.08 20.75
N VAL A 61 -8.66 -0.59 19.99
CA VAL A 61 -8.30 -1.87 19.34
C VAL A 61 -7.24 -1.61 18.28
N ALA A 62 -7.41 -0.60 17.43
CA ALA A 62 -6.38 -0.22 16.48
C ALA A 62 -5.05 0.14 17.17
N TYR A 63 -5.09 0.90 18.26
CA TYR A 63 -3.92 1.24 19.06
C TYR A 63 -3.30 0.02 19.79
N GLY A 64 -4.12 -0.85 20.36
CA GLY A 64 -3.67 -2.04 21.10
C GLY A 64 -3.05 -3.09 20.19
N LEU A 65 -3.55 -3.23 18.96
CA LEU A 65 -2.92 -4.03 17.90
C LEU A 65 -1.55 -3.46 17.50
N ALA A 66 -1.37 -2.16 17.64
CA ALA A 66 -0.13 -1.46 17.38
C ALA A 66 0.93 -1.74 18.44
N ARG A 67 0.51 -1.61 19.70
CA ARG A 67 1.41 -1.47 20.84
C ARG A 67 1.86 -2.80 21.45
N ALA A 68 1.46 -3.95 20.91
CA ALA A 68 1.76 -5.27 21.47
C ALA A 68 3.29 -5.44 21.63
N PRO A 69 3.83 -5.30 22.86
CA PRO A 69 5.27 -5.40 23.08
C PRO A 69 5.65 -6.88 23.03
N GLN A 70 6.73 -7.20 22.31
CA GLN A 70 7.50 -8.43 22.56
C GLN A 70 8.30 -8.25 23.85
N LYS A 71 7.64 -8.24 25.02
CA LYS A 71 8.35 -8.73 26.22
C LYS A 71 8.28 -10.25 26.19
N GLU A 72 9.37 -10.89 26.61
CA GLU A 72 9.64 -12.34 26.57
C GLU A 72 8.64 -13.25 27.33
N GLU A 73 7.45 -12.75 27.67
CA GLU A 73 6.36 -13.57 28.15
C GLU A 73 5.62 -14.18 26.96
N LYS A 74 5.89 -15.48 26.79
CA LYS A 74 5.26 -16.43 25.87
C LYS A 74 3.77 -16.13 25.58
N LYS A 75 3.41 -16.24 24.30
CA LYS A 75 2.07 -16.49 23.72
C LYS A 75 1.06 -15.32 23.62
N ASP A 76 1.11 -14.27 24.43
CA ASP A 76 -0.04 -13.32 24.48
C ASP A 76 -0.04 -12.20 23.41
N GLY A 77 1.12 -11.72 22.96
CA GLY A 77 1.18 -10.67 21.93
C GLY A 77 0.65 -11.11 20.54
N LEU A 78 0.87 -12.37 20.19
CA LEU A 78 0.30 -13.01 19.00
C LEU A 78 -1.22 -13.12 19.11
N VAL A 79 -1.75 -13.39 20.31
CA VAL A 79 -3.19 -13.50 20.57
C VAL A 79 -3.88 -12.16 20.37
N HIS A 80 -3.30 -11.02 20.75
CA HIS A 80 -3.96 -9.72 20.55
C HIS A 80 -3.99 -9.25 19.09
N ALA A 81 -2.87 -9.37 18.36
CA ALA A 81 -2.80 -9.07 16.93
C ALA A 81 -3.70 -10.02 16.11
N GLN A 82 -3.73 -11.29 16.50
CA GLN A 82 -4.64 -12.29 15.93
C GLN A 82 -6.07 -12.14 16.44
N ALA A 83 -6.34 -11.50 17.59
CA ALA A 83 -7.69 -11.30 18.10
C ALA A 83 -8.44 -10.24 17.30
N GLY A 84 -7.83 -9.09 16.99
CA GLY A 84 -8.46 -8.13 16.06
C GLY A 84 -8.72 -8.73 14.67
N LYS A 85 -7.81 -9.62 14.23
CA LYS A 85 -7.87 -10.42 12.99
C LYS A 85 -8.93 -11.53 13.04
N ALA A 86 -9.12 -12.19 14.18
CA ALA A 86 -10.05 -13.30 14.41
C ALA A 86 -11.46 -12.82 14.77
N LEU A 87 -11.58 -11.63 15.37
CA LEU A 87 -12.84 -10.96 15.67
C LEU A 87 -13.43 -10.23 14.44
N GLY A 88 -12.73 -10.24 13.29
CA GLY A 88 -13.21 -9.63 12.05
C GLY A 88 -13.38 -8.11 12.12
N LEU A 89 -12.66 -7.44 13.02
CA LEU A 89 -12.86 -6.00 13.26
C LEU A 89 -12.19 -5.12 12.19
N PHE A 90 -11.12 -5.62 11.55
CA PHE A 90 -10.38 -4.91 10.51
C PHE A 90 -9.93 -5.89 9.43
N ASP A 91 -9.88 -5.42 8.17
CA ASP A 91 -9.32 -6.20 7.07
C ASP A 91 -7.83 -6.53 7.34
N HIS A 92 -7.42 -7.73 6.91
CA HIS A 92 -6.04 -8.23 6.81
C HIS A 92 -5.05 -7.21 6.23
N ALA A 93 -5.49 -6.19 5.49
CA ALA A 93 -4.67 -5.11 4.94
C ALA A 93 -4.75 -3.77 5.68
N VAL A 94 -5.77 -3.48 6.49
CA VAL A 94 -6.07 -2.10 6.97
C VAL A 94 -5.82 -1.89 8.47
N ALA A 95 -5.74 -2.98 9.25
CA ALA A 95 -5.53 -2.93 10.71
C ALA A 95 -4.30 -2.11 11.17
N GLY A 96 -3.29 -1.96 10.30
CA GLY A 96 -2.05 -1.22 10.60
C GLY A 96 -2.15 0.30 10.47
N ASN A 97 -3.20 0.83 9.81
CA ASN A 97 -3.26 2.25 9.42
C ASN A 97 -3.39 3.20 10.61
N LEU A 98 -4.24 2.83 11.56
CA LEU A 98 -4.51 3.63 12.75
C LEU A 98 -3.58 3.26 13.92
N ALA A 99 -3.07 2.03 13.88
CA ALA A 99 -2.06 1.50 14.76
C ALA A 99 -0.75 2.31 14.69
N LEU A 100 -0.22 2.53 13.49
CA LEU A 100 1.06 3.22 13.29
C LEU A 100 1.04 4.71 13.72
N ALA A 101 -0.09 5.38 13.52
CA ALA A 101 -0.23 6.81 13.77
C ALA A 101 -0.24 7.22 15.25
N SER A 102 -0.60 6.26 16.09
CA SER A 102 -1.02 6.50 17.47
C SER A 102 0.02 6.02 18.48
N ALA A 103 1.12 5.43 18.03
CA ALA A 103 1.87 4.50 18.84
C ALA A 103 3.10 5.03 19.60
N GLY A 104 3.60 6.24 19.34
CA GLY A 104 4.78 6.72 20.07
C GLY A 104 4.36 7.68 21.13
N THR A 105 3.85 7.06 22.16
CA THR A 105 3.95 7.62 23.49
C THR A 105 4.48 6.49 24.35
N ALA A 106 5.77 6.17 24.16
CA ALA A 106 6.52 5.30 25.09
C ALA A 106 6.55 5.91 26.51
N THR A 107 6.24 7.21 26.62
CA THR A 107 6.25 8.04 27.83
C THR A 107 4.85 8.48 28.28
N GLY A 108 3.85 7.58 28.31
CA GLY A 108 2.60 7.86 29.03
C GLY A 108 1.75 9.04 28.52
N THR A 109 2.13 9.69 27.41
CA THR A 109 1.36 10.75 26.78
C THR A 109 0.06 10.14 26.26
N ARG A 110 -1.07 10.61 26.78
CA ARG A 110 -2.39 10.18 26.31
C ARG A 110 -2.46 10.48 24.82
N VAL A 111 -2.73 9.45 24.01
CA VAL A 111 -3.13 9.62 22.61
C VAL A 111 -4.35 10.53 22.62
N THR A 112 -4.18 11.76 22.13
CA THR A 112 -5.27 12.72 22.15
C THR A 112 -6.20 12.46 20.98
N PRO A 113 -7.52 12.67 21.12
CA PRO A 113 -8.47 12.53 20.02
C PRO A 113 -8.03 13.27 18.74
N GLU A 114 -7.37 14.42 18.88
CA GLU A 114 -6.94 15.26 17.76
C GLU A 114 -5.84 14.58 16.92
N THR A 115 -4.82 14.01 17.57
CA THR A 115 -3.76 13.27 16.86
C THR A 115 -4.30 12.09 16.06
N MET A 116 -5.33 11.43 16.59
CA MET A 116 -6.04 10.34 15.90
C MET A 116 -6.83 10.82 14.70
N VAL A 117 -7.53 11.96 14.85
CA VAL A 117 -8.27 12.58 13.76
C VAL A 117 -7.33 12.94 12.62
N GLU A 118 -6.18 13.57 12.91
CA GLU A 118 -5.18 13.94 11.90
C GLU A 118 -4.69 12.72 11.10
N ALA A 119 -4.36 11.63 11.78
CA ALA A 119 -3.93 10.38 11.14
C ALA A 119 -4.98 9.73 10.22
N MET A 120 -6.26 9.89 10.59
CA MET A 120 -7.41 9.37 9.86
C MET A 120 -7.78 10.21 8.63
N LYS A 121 -7.28 11.45 8.52
CA LYS A 121 -7.63 12.35 7.40
C LYS A 121 -7.29 11.75 6.04
N TRP A 122 -6.16 11.05 5.92
CA TRP A 122 -5.83 10.37 4.66
C TRP A 122 -6.89 9.33 4.28
N ASP A 123 -7.35 8.50 5.23
CA ASP A 123 -8.38 7.47 4.98
C ASP A 123 -9.74 8.10 4.58
N LEU A 124 -10.02 9.31 5.09
CA LEU A 124 -11.27 10.03 4.83
C LEU A 124 -11.25 10.88 3.55
N TRP A 125 -10.11 11.48 3.20
CA TRP A 125 -10.04 12.54 2.19
C TRP A 125 -9.28 12.13 0.93
N ASN A 126 -8.27 11.25 1.03
CA ASN A 126 -7.50 10.83 -0.13
C ASN A 126 -8.30 9.79 -0.96
N PRO A 127 -8.50 10.01 -2.28
CA PRO A 127 -9.21 9.06 -3.14
C PRO A 127 -8.59 7.66 -3.14
N TRP A 128 -7.27 7.55 -2.95
CA TRP A 128 -6.60 6.25 -2.78
C TRP A 128 -7.18 5.42 -1.63
N GLY A 129 -7.57 6.06 -0.52
CA GLY A 129 -8.23 5.36 0.59
C GLY A 129 -9.50 4.64 0.12
N SER A 130 -10.35 5.32 -0.65
CA SER A 130 -11.57 4.73 -1.21
C SER A 130 -11.27 3.68 -2.28
N TRP A 131 -10.24 3.87 -3.10
CA TRP A 131 -9.78 2.87 -4.06
C TRP A 131 -9.36 1.55 -3.39
N TYR A 132 -8.59 1.61 -2.30
CA TYR A 132 -8.22 0.42 -1.54
C TYR A 132 -9.42 -0.19 -0.82
N GLU A 133 -10.35 0.62 -0.33
CA GLU A 133 -11.56 0.13 0.36
C GLU A 133 -12.48 -0.69 -0.56
N ILE A 134 -12.59 -0.35 -1.85
CA ILE A 134 -13.44 -1.11 -2.79
C ILE A 134 -13.04 -2.59 -2.85
N ASN A 135 -11.74 -2.87 -2.71
CA ASN A 135 -11.15 -4.22 -2.70
C ASN A 135 -11.06 -4.85 -1.30
N SER A 136 -11.59 -4.19 -0.26
CA SER A 136 -11.55 -4.61 1.14
C SER A 136 -12.90 -5.19 1.59
N THR A 137 -12.88 -6.21 2.44
CA THR A 137 -14.12 -6.76 3.04
C THR A 137 -14.68 -5.86 4.13
N HIS A 138 -13.84 -5.01 4.73
CA HIS A 138 -14.22 -4.09 5.80
C HIS A 138 -14.16 -2.63 5.33
N PRO A 139 -15.03 -1.75 5.86
CA PRO A 139 -14.89 -0.33 5.65
C PRO A 139 -13.65 0.19 6.38
N LEU A 140 -13.11 1.32 5.90
CA LEU A 140 -11.97 1.95 6.56
C LEU A 140 -12.32 2.32 8.01
N PRO A 141 -11.42 2.07 8.99
CA PRO A 141 -11.64 2.41 10.40
C PRO A 141 -12.11 3.85 10.59
N ALA A 142 -11.47 4.79 9.89
CA ALA A 142 -11.81 6.20 9.95
C ALA A 142 -13.26 6.49 9.51
N LYS A 143 -13.77 5.80 8.48
CA LYS A 143 -15.14 5.98 7.99
C LYS A 143 -16.17 5.42 8.98
N ARG A 144 -15.86 4.31 9.64
CA ARG A 144 -16.68 3.72 10.72
C ARG A 144 -16.76 4.65 11.92
N ILE A 145 -15.62 5.17 12.37
CA ILE A 145 -15.56 6.10 13.52
C ILE A 145 -16.33 7.38 13.21
N ARG A 146 -16.20 7.93 11.98
CA ARG A 146 -17.01 9.08 11.54
C ARG A 146 -18.51 8.76 11.46
N ALA A 147 -18.90 7.54 11.11
CA ALA A 147 -20.31 7.15 11.12
C ALA A 147 -20.87 7.09 12.56
N LEU A 148 -20.07 6.62 13.52
CA LEU A 148 -20.42 6.59 14.94
C LEU A 148 -20.49 7.98 15.56
N GLU A 149 -19.63 8.89 15.13
CA GLU A 149 -19.67 10.30 15.53
C GLU A 149 -20.99 10.95 15.09
N ARG A 150 -21.35 10.85 13.81
CA ARG A 150 -22.66 11.32 13.31
C ARG A 150 -23.83 10.66 14.03
N LEU A 151 -23.69 9.39 14.42
CA LEU A 151 -24.69 8.71 15.22
C LEU A 151 -24.81 9.31 16.62
N ALA A 152 -23.68 9.64 17.27
CA ALA A 152 -23.64 10.32 18.56
C ALA A 152 -24.39 11.66 18.51
N GLU A 153 -24.15 12.46 17.47
CA GLU A 153 -24.86 13.73 17.25
C GLU A 153 -26.38 13.52 17.10
N ARG A 154 -26.80 12.51 16.31
CA ARG A 154 -28.22 12.19 16.12
C ARG A 154 -28.93 11.78 17.41
N VAL A 155 -28.21 11.14 18.35
CA VAL A 155 -28.76 10.76 19.65
C VAL A 155 -28.54 11.83 20.73
N GLY A 156 -28.09 13.03 20.36
CA GLY A 156 -27.91 14.17 21.26
C GLY A 156 -26.68 14.08 22.17
N GLN A 157 -25.67 13.29 21.80
CA GLN A 157 -24.41 13.17 22.53
C GLN A 157 -23.31 13.98 21.85
N ALA A 158 -22.45 14.63 22.64
CA ALA A 158 -21.25 15.26 22.12
C ALA A 158 -20.29 14.17 21.58
N PRO A 159 -19.78 14.29 20.35
CA PRO A 159 -18.94 13.26 19.74
C PRO A 159 -17.57 13.16 20.42
N ALA A 160 -17.04 11.94 20.50
CA ALA A 160 -15.74 11.65 21.10
C ALA A 160 -14.54 12.12 20.27
N PHE A 161 -14.73 12.29 18.97
CA PHE A 161 -13.72 12.73 18.01
C PHE A 161 -14.35 13.81 17.15
N ASP A 162 -13.70 14.96 17.03
CA ASP A 162 -14.16 16.08 16.21
C ASP A 162 -13.50 16.00 14.83
N PHE A 163 -14.23 15.46 13.83
CA PHE A 163 -13.72 15.37 12.46
C PHE A 163 -14.09 16.64 11.69
N PRO A 164 -13.16 17.26 10.95
CA PRO A 164 -13.50 18.43 10.15
C PRO A 164 -14.54 18.06 9.08
N GLU A 165 -15.67 18.76 9.08
CA GLU A 165 -16.74 18.55 8.10
C GLU A 165 -16.28 18.87 6.67
N LYS A 166 -15.44 19.90 6.53
CA LYS A 166 -14.96 20.40 5.24
C LYS A 166 -13.52 19.98 5.00
N ARG A 167 -13.29 19.49 3.78
CA ARG A 167 -11.94 19.21 3.28
C ARG A 167 -11.29 20.54 2.88
N PRO A 168 -10.01 20.77 3.22
CA PRO A 168 -9.33 22.01 2.88
C PRO A 168 -9.15 22.17 1.36
N GLU A 169 -8.95 21.06 0.65
CA GLU A 169 -8.75 21.01 -0.79
C GLU A 169 -9.30 19.70 -1.38
N SER A 170 -9.34 19.61 -2.70
CA SER A 170 -9.57 18.36 -3.43
C SER A 170 -8.23 17.64 -3.61
N TYR A 171 -8.24 16.30 -3.53
CA TYR A 171 -7.05 15.45 -3.76
C TYR A 171 -7.18 14.59 -5.03
N TRP A 172 -8.14 14.92 -5.89
CA TRP A 172 -8.44 14.17 -7.12
C TRP A 172 -7.44 14.43 -8.23
N ASP A 173 -6.84 15.61 -8.26
CA ASP A 173 -5.75 15.97 -9.16
C ASP A 173 -4.49 15.16 -8.82
N GLU A 174 -4.07 15.07 -7.55
CA GLU A 174 -2.95 14.19 -7.21
C GLU A 174 -3.29 12.73 -7.49
N PHE A 175 -4.51 12.28 -7.19
CA PHE A 175 -4.95 10.93 -7.51
C PHE A 175 -4.88 10.64 -9.02
N ALA A 176 -5.36 11.54 -9.87
CA ALA A 176 -5.36 11.34 -11.32
C ALA A 176 -3.93 11.23 -11.87
N VAL A 177 -3.01 12.10 -11.41
CA VAL A 177 -1.61 12.01 -11.85
C VAL A 177 -0.94 10.75 -11.30
N ASP A 178 -1.19 10.39 -10.06
CA ASP A 178 -0.64 9.18 -9.44
C ASP A 178 -1.17 7.92 -10.15
N PHE A 179 -2.45 7.90 -10.52
CA PHE A 179 -3.08 6.81 -11.27
C PHE A 179 -2.51 6.70 -12.68
N LEU A 180 -2.36 7.82 -13.40
CA LEU A 180 -1.71 7.84 -14.71
C LEU A 180 -0.28 7.31 -14.62
N THR A 181 0.47 7.74 -13.61
CA THR A 181 1.85 7.26 -13.33
C THR A 181 1.86 5.76 -13.01
N HIS A 182 0.82 5.26 -12.32
CA HIS A 182 0.68 3.85 -12.02
C HIS A 182 0.57 2.99 -13.29
N VAL A 183 -0.28 3.41 -14.24
CA VAL A 183 -0.57 2.70 -15.50
C VAL A 183 0.40 3.03 -16.64
N LEU A 184 1.28 4.01 -16.47
CA LEU A 184 2.18 4.54 -17.49
C LEU A 184 2.98 3.46 -18.26
N PRO A 185 3.57 2.43 -17.61
CA PRO A 185 4.29 1.38 -18.34
C PRO A 185 3.40 0.64 -19.34
N VAL A 186 2.15 0.35 -18.97
CA VAL A 186 1.19 -0.36 -19.81
C VAL A 186 0.69 0.54 -20.93
N VAL A 187 0.42 1.82 -20.65
CA VAL A 187 0.01 2.80 -21.66
C VAL A 187 1.10 2.98 -22.71
N CYS A 188 2.35 3.20 -22.31
CA CYS A 188 3.47 3.33 -23.25
C CYS A 188 3.69 2.04 -24.06
N ALA A 189 3.52 0.87 -23.45
CA ALA A 189 3.57 -0.41 -24.17
C ALA A 189 2.44 -0.54 -25.21
N ALA A 190 1.22 -0.14 -24.87
CA ALA A 190 0.07 -0.16 -25.78
C ALA A 190 0.24 0.82 -26.95
N VAL A 191 0.77 2.02 -26.70
CA VAL A 191 1.14 2.99 -27.75
C VAL A 191 2.23 2.40 -28.65
N GLY A 192 3.26 1.79 -28.06
CA GLY A 192 4.32 1.08 -28.80
C GLY A 192 3.77 -0.04 -29.68
N LEU A 193 2.83 -0.85 -29.16
CA LEU A 193 2.12 -1.88 -29.94
C LEU A 193 1.34 -1.28 -31.10
N GLY A 194 0.63 -0.17 -30.89
CA GLY A 194 -0.15 0.51 -31.93
C GLY A 194 0.74 1.04 -33.07
N ILE A 195 1.85 1.68 -32.72
CA ILE A 195 2.84 2.16 -33.71
C ILE A 195 3.47 0.97 -34.45
N GLY A 196 3.86 -0.08 -33.72
CA GLY A 196 4.43 -1.28 -34.32
C GLY A 196 3.45 -2.02 -35.25
N ALA A 197 2.16 -2.03 -34.93
CA ALA A 197 1.12 -2.62 -35.78
C ALA A 197 0.91 -1.80 -37.06
N ALA A 198 1.01 -0.47 -36.99
CA ALA A 198 0.98 0.39 -38.17
C ALA A 198 2.19 0.13 -39.08
N LEU A 199 3.41 0.09 -38.51
CA LEU A 199 4.64 -0.18 -39.25
C LEU A 199 4.68 -1.58 -39.87
N SER A 200 4.14 -2.58 -39.17
CA SER A 200 4.03 -3.93 -39.71
C SER A 200 3.09 -4.00 -40.92
N GLN A 201 2.04 -3.18 -40.96
CA GLN A 201 1.10 -3.13 -42.09
C GLN A 201 1.66 -2.36 -43.29
N THR A 202 2.42 -1.29 -43.05
CA THR A 202 2.96 -0.45 -44.13
C THR A 202 4.28 -0.96 -44.70
N MET A 203 5.15 -1.54 -43.86
CA MET A 203 6.52 -1.92 -44.22
C MET A 203 6.81 -3.42 -44.08
N GLY A 204 5.83 -4.24 -43.70
CA GLY A 204 6.04 -5.68 -43.48
C GLY A 204 6.92 -6.02 -42.28
N ALA A 205 7.27 -5.04 -41.45
CA ALA A 205 8.15 -5.22 -40.29
C ALA A 205 7.42 -5.87 -39.11
N VAL A 206 7.22 -7.20 -39.15
CA VAL A 206 6.47 -7.93 -38.10
C VAL A 206 7.11 -7.81 -36.71
N SER A 207 8.44 -7.70 -36.65
CA SER A 207 9.17 -7.49 -35.39
C SER A 207 8.91 -6.13 -34.75
N ALA A 208 8.32 -5.16 -35.47
CA ALA A 208 8.01 -3.81 -35.00
C ALA A 208 7.03 -3.80 -33.83
N MET A 209 6.06 -4.72 -33.81
CA MET A 209 5.06 -4.82 -32.74
C MET A 209 5.69 -5.13 -31.37
N PRO A 210 6.34 -6.29 -31.16
CA PRO A 210 6.90 -6.62 -29.85
C PRO A 210 8.07 -5.71 -29.45
N SER A 211 8.86 -5.22 -30.41
CA SER A 211 10.01 -4.33 -30.13
C SER A 211 9.58 -2.98 -29.57
N LEU A 212 8.65 -2.30 -30.25
CA LEU A 212 8.16 -0.99 -29.81
C LEU A 212 7.29 -1.09 -28.55
N ALA A 213 6.56 -2.19 -28.37
CA ALA A 213 5.85 -2.48 -27.12
C ALA A 213 6.81 -2.57 -25.93
N LEU A 214 7.88 -3.35 -26.07
CA LEU A 214 8.86 -3.56 -25.01
C LEU A 214 9.68 -2.30 -24.74
N PHE A 215 10.04 -1.57 -25.79
CA PHE A 215 10.68 -0.27 -25.67
C PHE A 215 9.77 0.74 -24.95
N GLY A 216 8.51 0.85 -25.36
CA GLY A 216 7.51 1.70 -24.71
C GLY A 216 7.30 1.33 -23.25
N PHE A 217 7.22 0.04 -22.93
CA PHE A 217 7.16 -0.44 -21.55
C PHE A 217 8.37 0.01 -20.71
N GLY A 218 9.57 -0.08 -21.27
CA GLY A 218 10.81 0.38 -20.62
C GLY A 218 10.80 1.88 -20.36
N VAL A 219 10.41 2.70 -21.35
CA VAL A 219 10.27 4.16 -21.20
C VAL A 219 9.23 4.50 -20.12
N GLY A 220 8.04 3.91 -20.18
CA GLY A 220 6.99 4.16 -19.19
C GLY A 220 7.39 3.71 -17.78
N SER A 221 8.15 2.63 -17.65
CA SER A 221 8.72 2.16 -16.37
C SER A 221 9.75 3.14 -15.81
N LEU A 222 10.60 3.72 -16.66
CA LEU A 222 11.59 4.71 -16.23
C LEU A 222 10.92 6.03 -15.81
N LEU A 223 9.93 6.51 -16.57
CA LEU A 223 9.16 7.70 -16.21
C LEU A 223 8.42 7.52 -14.87
N LYS A 224 7.81 6.34 -14.66
CA LYS A 224 7.21 5.97 -13.38
C LYS A 224 8.24 5.99 -12.26
N LEU A 225 9.44 5.44 -12.50
CA LEU A 225 10.51 5.39 -11.50
C LEU A 225 10.96 6.78 -11.06
N VAL A 226 11.22 7.68 -12.01
CA VAL A 226 11.64 9.07 -11.73
C VAL A 226 10.61 9.80 -10.87
N ARG A 227 9.32 9.58 -11.14
CA ARG A 227 8.25 10.24 -10.39
C ARG A 227 7.96 9.58 -9.03
N SER A 228 8.06 8.26 -8.94
CA SER A 228 7.78 7.52 -7.70
C SER A 228 8.91 7.56 -6.68
N TYR A 229 10.13 7.85 -7.12
CA TYR A 229 11.34 7.89 -6.29
C TYR A 229 12.01 9.25 -6.44
N PRO A 230 11.46 10.29 -5.81
CA PRO A 230 12.11 11.59 -5.77
C PRO A 230 13.51 11.42 -5.16
N GLN A 231 14.50 11.91 -5.88
CA GLN A 231 15.89 11.96 -5.43
C GLN A 231 16.17 13.31 -4.76
N GLY A 232 17.19 13.35 -3.89
CA GLY A 232 17.64 14.58 -3.26
C GLY A 232 17.84 14.41 -1.75
N GLN A 233 17.36 15.39 -0.99
CA GLN A 233 17.49 15.40 0.46
C GLN A 233 16.44 14.48 1.11
N PHE A 234 16.88 13.72 2.11
CA PHE A 234 16.02 12.88 2.95
C PHE A 234 15.96 13.53 4.34
N PRO A 235 15.09 14.54 4.55
CA PRO A 235 15.02 15.26 5.81
C PRO A 235 14.63 14.33 6.95
N GLU A 236 15.14 14.63 8.14
CA GLU A 236 14.72 13.94 9.35
C GLU A 236 13.26 14.26 9.66
N ARG A 237 12.48 13.22 9.94
CA ARG A 237 11.05 13.30 10.22
C ARG A 237 10.73 12.37 11.39
N THR A 238 9.60 12.62 12.03
CA THR A 238 9.04 11.72 13.04
C THR A 238 7.92 10.89 12.43
N VAL A 239 7.65 9.72 12.99
CA VAL A 239 6.54 8.85 12.57
C VAL A 239 5.21 9.61 12.60
N GLU A 240 4.93 10.36 13.67
CA GLU A 240 3.72 11.19 13.75
C GLU A 240 3.60 12.16 12.58
N SER A 241 4.70 12.85 12.23
CA SER A 241 4.68 13.81 11.12
C SER A 241 4.39 13.15 9.77
N LEU A 242 4.83 11.91 9.57
CA LEU A 242 4.62 11.17 8.33
C LEU A 242 3.19 10.65 8.23
N VAL A 243 2.61 10.14 9.32
CA VAL A 243 1.27 9.56 9.26
C VAL A 243 0.18 10.64 9.06
N LYS A 244 0.46 11.89 9.43
CA LYS A 244 -0.38 13.05 9.12
C LYS A 244 -0.35 13.48 7.64
N GLU A 245 0.59 12.97 6.84
CA GLU A 245 0.68 13.32 5.42
C GLU A 245 -0.52 12.78 4.63
N ILE A 246 -1.23 13.69 3.96
CA ILE A 246 -2.41 13.35 3.16
C ILE A 246 -2.04 13.15 1.68
N LYS A 247 -1.11 13.96 1.16
CA LYS A 247 -0.63 13.92 -0.24
C LYS A 247 0.43 12.83 -0.47
N VAL A 248 0.13 11.62 -0.05
CA VAL A 248 0.98 10.43 -0.18
C VAL A 248 0.16 9.27 -0.77
N SER A 249 0.79 8.41 -1.55
CA SER A 249 0.15 7.22 -2.11
C SER A 249 1.17 6.08 -2.28
N GLY A 250 0.76 4.95 -2.84
CA GLY A 250 1.70 3.91 -3.25
C GLY A 250 2.68 4.39 -4.33
N VAL A 251 2.30 5.40 -5.12
CA VAL A 251 3.10 5.93 -6.23
C VAL A 251 3.86 7.18 -5.80
N ARG A 252 3.18 8.14 -5.16
CA ARG A 252 3.75 9.38 -4.64
C ARG A 252 4.30 9.16 -3.24
N SER A 253 5.62 9.18 -3.14
CA SER A 253 6.32 9.01 -1.88
C SER A 253 6.86 10.31 -1.31
N VAL A 254 7.13 10.31 -0.01
CA VAL A 254 7.81 11.39 0.69
C VAL A 254 9.19 10.89 1.11
N PRO A 255 10.31 11.46 0.60
CA PRO A 255 11.64 11.06 1.02
C PRO A 255 11.87 11.53 2.47
N CYS A 256 12.32 10.64 3.34
CA CYS A 256 12.59 10.98 4.74
C CYS A 256 13.64 10.06 5.37
N THR A 257 14.18 10.54 6.48
CA THR A 257 15.03 9.78 7.41
C THR A 257 14.29 9.66 8.74
N LEU A 258 14.11 8.42 9.21
CA LEU A 258 13.58 8.12 10.53
C LEU A 258 14.72 7.65 11.44
N ALA A 259 14.85 8.25 12.62
CA ALA A 259 15.79 7.82 13.64
C ALA A 259 15.02 7.18 14.81
N GLY A 260 15.44 6.00 15.25
CA GLY A 260 14.78 5.30 16.33
C GLY A 260 15.33 3.90 16.56
N LYS A 261 14.70 3.19 17.49
CA LYS A 261 15.10 1.84 17.88
C LYS A 261 14.36 0.82 17.03
N ILE A 262 15.08 -0.16 16.48
CA ILE A 262 14.45 -1.31 15.81
C ILE A 262 13.91 -2.24 16.90
N ILE A 263 12.60 -2.41 16.98
CA ILE A 263 11.95 -3.15 18.07
C ILE A 263 11.55 -4.58 17.70
N GLY A 264 11.54 -4.92 16.42
CA GLY A 264 11.15 -6.24 15.97
C GLY A 264 10.97 -6.36 14.47
N ARG A 265 10.32 -7.45 14.07
CA ARG A 265 9.98 -7.78 12.69
C ARG A 265 8.60 -7.24 12.31
N GLY A 266 8.40 -6.96 11.02
CA GLY A 266 7.14 -6.44 10.47
C GLY A 266 5.98 -7.43 10.55
N VAL A 267 6.26 -8.74 10.48
CA VAL A 267 5.26 -9.79 10.71
C VAL A 267 5.56 -10.52 12.03
N PRO A 268 4.77 -10.30 13.09
CA PRO A 268 4.98 -10.97 14.37
C PRO A 268 4.90 -12.49 14.25
N GLY A 269 5.87 -13.20 14.84
CA GLY A 269 5.95 -14.65 14.83
C GLY A 269 6.52 -15.27 13.55
N LEU A 270 6.81 -14.46 12.51
CA LEU A 270 7.42 -14.95 11.28
C LEU A 270 8.94 -14.79 11.33
N PHE A 271 9.66 -15.89 11.61
CA PHE A 271 11.11 -15.88 11.79
C PHE A 271 11.91 -15.49 10.53
N TYR A 272 11.29 -15.50 9.35
CA TYR A 272 11.92 -15.09 8.09
C TYR A 272 11.35 -13.78 7.53
N SER A 273 10.56 -13.04 8.32
CA SER A 273 10.09 -11.71 7.93
C SER A 273 11.29 -10.80 7.67
N GLU A 274 11.35 -10.27 6.46
CA GLU A 274 12.32 -9.29 5.97
C GLU A 274 12.05 -7.89 6.51
N ASP A 275 10.76 -7.56 6.69
CA ASP A 275 10.33 -6.27 7.20
C ASP A 275 10.74 -6.10 8.66
N LEU A 276 11.08 -4.86 9.02
CA LEU A 276 11.47 -4.46 10.38
C LEU A 276 10.48 -3.43 10.92
N VAL A 277 10.50 -3.19 12.22
CA VAL A 277 9.73 -2.12 12.86
C VAL A 277 10.67 -1.20 13.59
N ILE A 278 10.67 0.09 13.22
CA ILE A 278 11.38 1.15 13.91
C ILE A 278 10.44 1.89 14.85
N GLN A 279 10.90 2.23 16.05
CA GLN A 279 10.17 3.02 17.03
C GLN A 279 10.96 4.29 17.35
N ASP A 280 10.33 5.44 17.13
CA ASP A 280 10.81 6.74 17.59
C ASP A 280 10.00 7.21 18.81
N GLU A 281 10.20 8.46 19.22
CA GLU A 281 9.48 9.05 20.36
C GLU A 281 7.98 9.22 20.11
N SER A 282 7.55 9.26 18.84
CA SER A 282 6.23 9.69 18.34
C SER A 282 5.36 8.58 17.73
N GLY A 283 5.99 7.48 17.27
CA GLY A 283 5.35 6.32 16.69
C GLY A 283 6.27 5.11 16.59
N PHE A 284 5.71 4.05 16.02
CA PHE A 284 6.53 3.07 15.32
C PHE A 284 6.09 3.01 13.86
N MET A 285 6.97 2.56 12.98
CA MET A 285 6.68 2.40 11.56
C MET A 285 7.30 1.11 11.03
N VAL A 286 6.59 0.45 10.12
CA VAL A 286 7.12 -0.70 9.39
C VAL A 286 8.12 -0.19 8.35
N LEU A 287 9.29 -0.78 8.36
CA LEU A 287 10.34 -0.62 7.36
C LEU A 287 10.20 -1.77 6.35
N ASP A 288 9.83 -1.43 5.12
CA ASP A 288 9.72 -2.39 4.01
C ASP A 288 11.12 -2.61 3.44
N TYR A 289 11.72 -3.74 3.79
CA TYR A 289 13.04 -4.14 3.31
C TYR A 289 12.86 -5.01 2.06
N ARG A 290 13.25 -4.48 0.90
CA ARG A 290 13.17 -5.25 -0.35
C ARG A 290 14.47 -5.29 -1.11
N GLN A 291 14.75 -6.48 -1.62
CA GLN A 291 15.79 -6.77 -2.57
C GLN A 291 15.18 -7.16 -3.93
N PRO A 292 15.98 -7.11 -5.01
CA PRO A 292 15.50 -7.42 -6.35
C PRO A 292 14.91 -8.83 -6.51
N PHE A 293 15.34 -9.77 -5.66
CA PHE A 293 14.92 -11.16 -5.70
C PHE A 293 14.36 -11.59 -4.35
N ARG A 294 13.21 -12.27 -4.37
CA ARG A 294 12.54 -12.76 -3.15
C ARG A 294 13.40 -13.71 -2.30
N LEU A 295 14.33 -14.42 -2.93
CA LEU A 295 15.30 -15.24 -2.21
C LEU A 295 16.20 -14.39 -1.31
N LEU A 296 16.60 -13.20 -1.76
CA LEU A 296 17.45 -12.30 -0.97
C LEU A 296 16.67 -11.69 0.20
N ASP A 297 15.37 -11.41 0.02
CA ASP A 297 14.48 -10.99 1.10
C ASP A 297 14.42 -12.08 2.17
N PHE A 298 14.17 -13.32 1.76
CA PHE A 298 14.14 -14.48 2.66
C PHE A 298 15.47 -14.69 3.39
N LEU A 299 16.61 -14.64 2.68
CA LEU A 299 17.93 -14.79 3.30
C LEU A 299 18.22 -13.68 4.31
N PHE A 300 17.83 -12.44 3.99
CA PHE A 300 17.96 -11.33 4.94
C PHE A 300 17.09 -11.57 6.17
N GLY A 301 15.81 -11.89 5.98
CA GLY A 301 14.87 -12.18 7.06
C GLY A 301 15.34 -13.33 7.95
N ALA A 302 15.83 -14.43 7.37
CA ALA A 302 16.25 -15.61 8.11
C ALA A 302 17.56 -15.42 8.88
N PHE A 303 18.53 -14.67 8.34
CA PHE A 303 19.90 -14.67 8.87
C PHE A 303 20.42 -13.31 9.37
N ARG A 304 19.80 -12.18 8.97
CA ARG A 304 20.32 -10.83 9.31
C ARG A 304 19.32 -9.93 10.01
N ALA A 305 18.02 -10.11 9.79
CA ALA A 305 17.00 -9.23 10.39
C ALA A 305 17.09 -9.21 11.92
N GLU A 306 17.38 -10.36 12.56
CA GLU A 306 17.47 -10.46 14.02
C GLU A 306 18.63 -9.67 14.62
N SER A 307 19.77 -9.56 13.92
CA SER A 307 20.92 -8.81 14.45
C SER A 307 20.64 -7.31 14.54
N LEU A 308 19.67 -6.80 13.78
CA LEU A 308 19.27 -5.39 13.79
C LEU A 308 18.30 -5.07 14.92
N ILE A 309 17.61 -6.07 15.48
CA ILE A 309 16.62 -5.88 16.54
C ILE A 309 17.32 -5.44 17.84
N GLY A 310 16.76 -4.43 18.49
CA GLY A 310 17.28 -3.85 19.72
C GLY A 310 18.27 -2.70 19.51
N GLN A 311 18.72 -2.44 18.28
CA GLN A 311 19.68 -1.37 17.99
C GLN A 311 18.99 -0.04 17.69
N GLN A 312 19.69 1.05 18.01
CA GLN A 312 19.39 2.35 17.43
C GLN A 312 19.81 2.36 15.96
N ALA A 313 18.95 2.90 15.11
CA ALA A 313 19.20 2.95 13.67
C ALA A 313 18.62 4.21 13.04
N GLN A 314 19.26 4.63 11.95
CA GLN A 314 18.70 5.61 11.01
C GLN A 314 18.22 4.89 9.76
N ALA A 315 16.91 4.90 9.54
CA ALA A 315 16.27 4.36 8.35
C ALA A 315 16.03 5.48 7.33
N VAL A 316 16.66 5.38 6.17
CA VAL A 316 16.52 6.36 5.08
C VAL A 316 15.73 5.71 3.96
N GLY A 317 14.69 6.39 3.47
CA GLY A 317 13.83 5.81 2.45
C GLY A 317 12.69 6.72 2.00
N TRP A 318 11.69 6.07 1.41
CA TRP A 318 10.52 6.73 0.83
C TRP A 318 9.28 6.30 1.59
N PHE A 319 8.68 7.23 2.33
CA PHE A 319 7.42 6.99 3.02
C PHE A 319 6.29 6.86 2.00
N ARG A 320 5.51 5.79 2.13
CA ARG A 320 4.38 5.46 1.25
C ARG A 320 3.19 5.02 2.08
N ARG A 321 2.00 5.15 1.48
CA ARG A 321 0.74 4.66 2.07
C ARG A 321 -0.09 3.90 1.03
N SER A 322 -0.27 2.58 1.24
CA SER A 322 -0.96 1.70 0.28
C SER A 322 -1.40 0.34 0.85
N PRO A 323 -2.54 0.22 1.56
CA PRO A 323 -3.20 1.26 2.35
C PRO A 323 -2.47 1.52 3.68
N ARG A 324 -1.56 0.62 4.10
CA ARG A 324 -0.72 0.78 5.29
C ARG A 324 0.35 1.84 5.07
N PRO A 325 0.67 2.66 6.08
CA PRO A 325 1.88 3.45 6.08
C PRO A 325 3.10 2.54 6.25
N TYR A 326 4.13 2.77 5.44
CA TYR A 326 5.43 2.11 5.60
C TYR A 326 6.53 2.99 5.03
N LEU A 327 7.76 2.76 5.49
CA LEU A 327 8.95 3.36 4.92
C LEU A 327 9.60 2.34 3.99
N GLU A 328 9.53 2.55 2.68
CA GLU A 328 10.31 1.75 1.73
C GLU A 328 11.79 2.10 1.88
N LEU A 329 12.60 1.14 2.32
CA LEU A 329 13.99 1.39 2.65
C LEU A 329 14.82 1.64 1.39
N LEU A 330 15.64 2.69 1.44
CA LEU A 330 16.83 2.83 0.59
C LEU A 330 18.04 2.22 1.30
N ARG A 331 18.20 2.56 2.59
CA ARG A 331 19.25 2.03 3.46
C ARG A 331 18.85 2.15 4.93
N VAL A 332 19.37 1.25 5.75
CA VAL A 332 19.30 1.33 7.20
C VAL A 332 20.70 1.32 7.78
N ARG A 333 20.96 2.28 8.66
CA ARG A 333 22.24 2.50 9.36
C ARG A 333 22.06 2.18 10.83
N PRO A 334 22.25 0.93 11.25
CA PRO A 334 22.28 0.56 12.65
C PRO A 334 23.62 0.98 13.29
N GLU A 335 23.61 1.17 14.61
CA GLU A 335 24.78 1.69 15.35
C GLU A 335 25.95 0.70 15.42
N HIS A 336 25.68 -0.61 15.58
CA HIS A 336 26.71 -1.63 15.85
C HIS A 336 26.92 -2.63 14.70
N VAL A 337 26.10 -2.55 13.65
CA VAL A 337 26.11 -3.49 12.51
C VAL A 337 26.39 -2.72 11.21
N PRO A 338 26.97 -3.35 10.17
CA PRO A 338 27.17 -2.68 8.89
C PRO A 338 25.86 -2.19 8.27
N GLU A 339 25.93 -1.04 7.59
CA GLU A 339 24.81 -0.46 6.81
C GLU A 339 24.22 -1.52 5.86
N GLN A 340 22.90 -1.71 5.91
CA GLN A 340 22.19 -2.57 4.98
C GLN A 340 21.52 -1.70 3.91
N ARG A 341 21.77 -2.00 2.63
CA ARG A 341 21.22 -1.26 1.48
C ARG A 341 20.18 -2.08 0.74
N CYS A 342 19.12 -1.43 0.30
CA CYS A 342 18.09 -2.01 -0.54
C CYS A 342 18.36 -1.66 -2.01
N TRP A 343 18.46 -2.68 -2.86
CA TRP A 343 18.79 -2.49 -4.28
C TRP A 343 17.57 -2.46 -5.20
N THR A 344 16.37 -2.46 -4.63
CA THR A 344 15.11 -2.49 -5.38
C THR A 344 14.96 -1.33 -6.36
N TYR A 345 15.31 -0.11 -5.96
CA TYR A 345 15.31 1.05 -6.84
C TYR A 345 16.25 0.85 -8.04
N THR A 346 17.49 0.48 -7.77
CA THR A 346 18.52 0.26 -8.79
C THR A 346 18.14 -0.87 -9.75
N ALA A 347 17.60 -1.97 -9.23
CA ALA A 347 17.15 -3.08 -10.06
C ALA A 347 15.94 -2.71 -10.93
N ARG A 348 15.01 -1.89 -10.43
CA ARG A 348 13.89 -1.36 -11.26
C ARG A 348 14.41 -0.45 -12.38
N ALA A 349 15.42 0.38 -12.10
CA ALA A 349 16.06 1.21 -13.11
C ALA A 349 16.74 0.34 -14.19
N ILE A 350 17.56 -0.63 -13.77
CA ILE A 350 18.24 -1.57 -14.68
C ILE A 350 17.20 -2.35 -15.50
N GLY A 351 16.15 -2.87 -14.87
CA GLY A 351 15.08 -3.60 -15.56
C GLY A 351 14.37 -2.76 -16.63
N ALA A 352 14.08 -1.49 -16.34
CA ALA A 352 13.49 -0.57 -17.32
C ALA A 352 14.43 -0.34 -18.52
N VAL A 353 15.72 -0.11 -18.26
CA VAL A 353 16.74 0.08 -19.30
C VAL A 353 16.96 -1.20 -20.12
N LEU A 354 17.00 -2.36 -19.48
CA LEU A 354 17.10 -3.66 -20.16
C LEU A 354 15.88 -3.92 -21.05
N ALA A 355 14.67 -3.55 -20.62
CA ALA A 355 13.48 -3.65 -21.47
C ALA A 355 13.62 -2.77 -22.72
N MET A 356 14.16 -1.54 -22.59
CA MET A 356 14.42 -0.69 -23.75
C MET A 356 15.43 -1.32 -24.71
N PHE A 357 16.57 -1.82 -24.20
CA PHE A 357 17.59 -2.48 -25.03
C PHE A 357 17.08 -3.77 -25.66
N ALA A 358 16.28 -4.56 -24.94
CA ALA A 358 15.66 -5.76 -25.49
C ALA A 358 14.69 -5.40 -26.62
N GLY A 359 13.91 -4.32 -26.49
CA GLY A 359 13.07 -3.81 -27.58
C GLY A 359 13.88 -3.48 -28.83
N ILE A 360 15.00 -2.77 -28.66
CA ILE A 360 15.93 -2.44 -29.77
C ILE A 360 16.55 -3.70 -30.38
N ALA A 361 16.97 -4.67 -29.56
CA ALA A 361 17.56 -5.91 -30.05
C ALA A 361 16.56 -6.74 -30.88
N VAL A 362 15.30 -6.83 -30.43
CA VAL A 362 14.22 -7.49 -31.18
C VAL A 362 13.95 -6.79 -32.51
N TRP A 363 14.01 -5.45 -32.53
CA TRP A 363 13.88 -4.68 -33.76
C TRP A 363 15.00 -5.05 -34.76
N LEU A 364 16.26 -4.98 -34.32
CA LEU A 364 17.43 -5.24 -35.16
C LEU A 364 17.48 -6.68 -35.68
N ALA A 365 17.17 -7.66 -34.82
CA ALA A 365 17.13 -9.07 -35.22
C ALA A 365 16.06 -9.32 -36.29
N GLY A 366 14.89 -8.68 -36.15
CA GLY A 366 13.82 -8.79 -37.13
C GLY A 366 14.11 -8.06 -38.44
N SER A 367 14.81 -6.92 -38.42
CA SER A 367 15.19 -6.22 -39.65
C SER A 367 16.32 -6.92 -40.41
N ALA A 368 17.24 -7.58 -39.70
CA ALA A 368 18.27 -8.41 -40.32
C ALA A 368 17.70 -9.62 -41.08
N GLY A 369 16.57 -10.17 -40.64
CA GLY A 369 15.87 -11.28 -41.30
C GLY A 369 14.96 -10.88 -42.47
N ILE A 370 14.75 -9.58 -42.72
CA ILE A 370 13.98 -9.07 -43.87
C ILE A 370 14.91 -8.76 -45.07
N GLY A 371 16.22 -8.62 -44.82
CA GLY A 371 17.24 -8.32 -45.84
C GLY A 371 18.02 -9.55 -46.37
N ALA A 372 17.70 -10.75 -45.90
CA ALA A 372 18.18 -12.04 -46.40
C ALA A 372 16.99 -12.82 -46.97
#